data_AF-A0A8H6VYS7-F1
#
_entry.id   AF-A0A8H6VYS7-F1
#
_cell.length_a   1.000
_cell.length_b   1.000
_cell.length_c   1.000
_cell.angle_alpha   90.00
_cell.angle_beta   90.00
_cell.angle_gamma   90.00
#
_symmetry.space_group_name_H-M   'P 1'
#
loop_
_entity.id
_entity.type
_entity.pdbx_description
1 polymer ?
#
loop_
_entity_poly.entity_id
_entity_poly.type
_entity_poly.pdbx_seq_one_letter_code
_entity_poly.pdbx_strand_id
1 'polypeptide(L)'
;MSTQLPSTYDPAMPMMEEPTRTTTAQPSAASEMPTHSDMDGHPPIVPFKERVIGVAKKTRGTLLAKPELKEHGEKILQGEASVYDVHEPPARTE
;
A
#
# COMPACT_ATOMS: atom_id res chain seq x y z
N MET A 1 32.73 38.39 50.29
CA MET A 1 31.31 38.01 50.08
C MET A 1 30.67 39.12 49.26
N SER A 2 30.53 38.91 47.95
CA SER A 2 29.91 39.87 47.03
C SER A 2 28.83 39.14 46.22
N THR A 3 27.60 39.61 46.36
CA THR A 3 26.43 39.21 45.59
C THR A 3 26.41 39.96 44.27
N GLN A 4 26.39 39.24 43.15
CA GLN A 4 25.95 39.79 41.87
C GLN A 4 25.28 38.69 41.05
N LEU A 5 23.96 38.80 40.93
CA LEU A 5 23.19 38.20 39.84
C LEU A 5 23.09 39.26 38.74
N PRO A 6 23.32 38.88 37.48
CA PRO A 6 22.39 39.32 36.46
C PRO A 6 21.69 38.13 35.81
N SER A 7 20.39 38.09 36.09
CA SER A 7 19.36 37.49 35.25
C SER A 7 19.45 38.08 33.85
N THR A 8 19.73 37.24 32.87
CA THR A 8 19.22 37.41 31.51
C THR A 8 18.94 36.01 30.97
N TYR A 9 17.78 35.49 31.37
CA TYR A 9 17.04 34.54 30.57
C TYR A 9 16.70 35.29 29.28
N ASP A 10 17.46 35.05 28.22
CA ASP A 10 17.10 35.47 26.87
C ASP A 10 16.57 34.22 26.14
N PRO A 11 15.29 33.87 26.32
CA PRO A 11 14.68 32.88 25.47
C PRO A 11 14.36 33.64 24.18
N ALA A 12 15.33 33.70 23.26
CA ALA A 12 15.01 33.76 21.85
C ALA A 12 14.24 32.47 21.53
N MET A 13 12.97 32.43 21.94
CA MET A 13 12.00 31.43 21.56
C MET A 13 11.98 31.48 20.04
N PRO A 14 12.42 30.42 19.33
CA PRO A 14 12.13 30.36 17.92
C PRO A 14 10.62 30.51 17.80
N MET A 15 10.22 31.55 17.07
CA MET A 15 8.86 31.89 16.69
C MET A 15 8.09 30.58 16.49
N MET A 16 6.99 30.40 17.24
CA MET A 16 5.99 29.42 16.82
C MET A 16 5.61 29.78 15.40
N GLU A 17 6.06 29.00 14.42
CA GLU A 17 5.45 29.01 13.11
C GLU A 17 4.00 28.61 13.33
N GLU A 18 3.08 29.56 13.14
CA GLU A 18 1.67 29.23 13.01
C GLU A 18 1.56 28.11 11.97
N PRO A 19 0.93 26.97 12.29
CA PRO A 19 0.66 25.95 11.29
C PRO A 19 -0.29 26.59 10.28
N THR A 20 0.28 27.07 9.17
CA THR A 20 -0.47 27.53 8.02
C THR A 20 -1.23 26.30 7.55
N ARG A 21 -2.53 26.24 7.85
CA ARG A 21 -3.41 25.23 7.29
C ARG A 21 -3.46 25.52 5.80
N THR A 22 -2.58 24.85 5.07
CA THR A 22 -2.67 24.70 3.63
C THR A 22 -3.95 23.94 3.34
N THR A 23 -5.08 24.65 3.30
CA THR A 23 -6.28 24.21 2.60
C THR A 23 -5.95 24.31 1.11
N THR A 24 -5.14 23.37 0.63
CA THR A 24 -5.09 23.04 -0.79
C THR A 24 -6.35 22.24 -1.08
N ALA A 25 -7.12 22.74 -2.03
CA ALA A 25 -8.40 22.21 -2.47
C ALA A 25 -8.37 20.68 -2.58
N GLN A 26 -9.33 20.05 -1.93
CA GLN A 26 -9.73 18.67 -2.15
C GLN A 26 -9.99 18.50 -3.66
N PRO A 27 -9.21 17.70 -4.41
CA PRO A 27 -9.68 17.28 -5.71
C PRO A 27 -10.88 16.37 -5.44
N SER A 28 -12.08 16.89 -5.65
CA SER A 28 -13.29 16.08 -5.83
C SER A 28 -13.14 15.34 -7.17
N ALA A 29 -12.19 14.41 -7.24
CA ALA A 29 -12.22 13.37 -8.24
C ALA A 29 -13.28 12.38 -7.76
N ALA A 30 -14.51 12.62 -8.19
CA ALA A 30 -15.53 11.60 -8.21
C ALA A 30 -14.90 10.34 -8.83
N SER A 31 -15.08 9.24 -8.12
CA SER A 31 -14.54 7.91 -8.41
C SER A 31 -15.02 7.43 -9.79
N GLU A 32 -14.29 7.77 -10.84
CA GLU A 32 -14.34 7.01 -12.09
C GLU A 32 -13.25 5.95 -11.99
N MET A 33 -13.66 4.77 -11.50
CA MET A 33 -12.87 3.56 -11.70
C MET A 33 -12.67 3.41 -13.21
N PRO A 34 -11.43 3.37 -13.74
CA PRO A 34 -11.24 3.01 -15.13
C PRO A 34 -11.79 1.60 -15.30
N THR A 35 -12.94 1.49 -15.95
CA THR A 35 -13.41 0.23 -16.48
C THR A 35 -12.38 -0.16 -17.53
N HIS A 36 -11.57 -1.17 -17.22
CA HIS A 36 -10.59 -1.74 -18.14
C HIS A 36 -11.35 -2.37 -19.31
N SER A 37 -11.76 -1.53 -20.25
CA SER A 37 -12.28 -1.93 -21.56
C SER A 37 -11.17 -1.63 -22.55
N ASP A 38 -10.37 -2.67 -22.80
CA ASP A 38 -9.75 -2.98 -24.08
C ASP A 38 -9.19 -1.78 -24.86
N MET A 39 -8.03 -1.24 -24.48
CA MET A 39 -7.24 -0.40 -25.37
C MET A 39 -5.74 -0.71 -25.23
N ASP A 40 -5.18 -1.15 -26.36
CA ASP A 40 -3.81 -0.98 -26.81
C ASP A 40 -2.66 -1.67 -26.06
N GLY A 41 -2.22 -2.81 -26.60
CA GLY A 41 -0.80 -3.14 -26.82
C GLY A 41 0.16 -3.22 -25.62
N HIS A 42 -0.32 -3.08 -24.39
CA HIS A 42 0.51 -3.16 -23.19
C HIS A 42 0.73 -4.63 -22.79
N PRO A 43 1.93 -5.01 -22.31
CA PRO A 43 2.20 -6.36 -21.80
C PRO A 43 1.11 -6.73 -20.78
N PRO A 44 0.73 -8.01 -20.61
CA PRO A 44 -0.41 -8.41 -19.81
C PRO A 44 -0.33 -7.78 -18.43
N ILE A 45 -1.07 -6.69 -18.22
CA ILE A 45 -1.03 -5.94 -16.98
C ILE A 45 -1.85 -6.77 -16.01
N VAL A 46 -1.18 -7.53 -15.13
CA VAL A 46 -1.85 -8.20 -14.02
C VAL A 46 -2.74 -7.16 -13.32
N PRO A 47 -4.06 -7.40 -13.23
CA PRO A 47 -5.00 -6.45 -12.63
C PRO A 47 -4.53 -6.03 -11.25
N PHE A 48 -4.76 -4.78 -10.86
CA PHE A 48 -4.26 -4.24 -9.59
C PHE A 48 -4.61 -5.15 -8.40
N LYS A 49 -5.86 -5.64 -8.34
CA LYS A 49 -6.33 -6.53 -7.28
C LYS A 49 -5.56 -7.85 -7.25
N GLU A 50 -5.30 -8.46 -8.39
CA GLU A 50 -4.54 -9.70 -8.50
C GLU A 50 -3.08 -9.49 -8.09
N ARG A 51 -2.49 -8.36 -8.46
CA ARG A 51 -1.13 -7.99 -8.04
C ARG A 51 -1.01 -7.88 -6.52
N VAL A 52 -1.97 -7.21 -5.87
CA VAL A 52 -2.02 -7.10 -4.41
C VAL A 52 -2.10 -8.50 -3.77
N ILE A 53 -2.95 -9.36 -4.30
CA ILE A 53 -3.12 -10.74 -3.81
C ILE A 53 -1.85 -11.56 -4.02
N GLY A 54 -1.18 -11.44 -5.17
CA GLY A 54 0.08 -12.09 -5.48
C GLY A 54 1.19 -11.72 -4.49
N VAL A 55 1.34 -10.42 -4.18
CA VAL A 55 2.27 -9.93 -3.16
C VAL A 55 1.93 -10.50 -1.78
N ALA A 56 0.65 -10.50 -1.39
CA ALA A 56 0.22 -11.04 -0.10
C ALA A 56 0.52 -12.54 0.02
N LYS A 57 0.24 -13.34 -1.03
CA LYS A 57 0.55 -14.77 -1.07
C LYS A 57 2.05 -15.02 -1.02
N LYS A 58 2.85 -14.29 -1.79
CA LYS A 58 4.33 -14.38 -1.78
C LYS A 58 4.92 -14.09 -0.39
N THR A 59 4.49 -13.00 0.24
CA THR A 59 4.94 -12.60 1.58
C THR A 59 4.51 -13.63 2.62
N ARG A 60 3.24 -14.03 2.64
CA ARG A 60 2.72 -15.02 3.58
C ARG A 60 3.38 -16.39 3.42
N GLY A 61 3.59 -16.83 2.17
CA GLY A 61 4.29 -18.08 1.87
C GLY A 61 5.74 -18.07 2.37
N THR A 62 6.41 -16.93 2.23
CA THR A 62 7.78 -16.74 2.76
C THR A 62 7.80 -16.76 4.29
N LEU A 63 6.93 -15.98 4.94
CA LEU A 63 6.87 -15.88 6.41
C LEU A 63 6.45 -17.19 7.08
N LEU A 64 5.59 -17.97 6.45
CA LEU A 64 5.09 -19.25 6.99
C LEU A 64 5.88 -20.47 6.50
N ALA A 65 6.99 -20.28 5.78
CA ALA A 65 7.75 -21.36 5.14
C ALA A 65 6.87 -22.32 4.30
N LYS A 66 5.88 -21.77 3.58
CA LYS A 66 4.99 -22.49 2.66
C LYS A 66 5.40 -22.19 1.21
N PRO A 67 6.27 -23.03 0.59
CA PRO A 67 6.80 -22.76 -0.74
C PRO A 67 5.72 -22.72 -1.82
N GLU A 68 4.75 -23.63 -1.78
CA GLU A 68 3.63 -23.66 -2.73
C GLU A 68 2.83 -22.35 -2.75
N LEU A 69 2.60 -21.77 -1.58
CA LEU A 69 1.88 -20.50 -1.45
C LEU A 69 2.70 -19.33 -2.00
N LYS A 70 4.02 -19.37 -1.79
CA LYS A 70 4.94 -18.37 -2.32
C LYS A 70 4.96 -18.44 -3.85
N GLU A 71 5.15 -19.63 -4.41
CA GLU A 71 5.20 -19.89 -5.84
C GLU A 71 3.88 -19.51 -6.53
N HIS A 72 2.75 -19.84 -5.92
CA HIS A 72 1.45 -19.40 -6.43
C HIS A 72 1.33 -17.86 -6.44
N GLY A 73 1.84 -17.17 -5.41
CA GLY A 73 1.90 -15.72 -5.39
C GLY A 73 2.74 -15.15 -6.55
N GLU A 74 3.87 -15.79 -6.85
CA GLU A 74 4.75 -15.40 -7.96
C GLU A 74 4.11 -15.62 -9.32
N LYS A 75 3.42 -16.75 -9.53
CA LYS A 75 2.67 -17.01 -10.77
C LYS A 75 1.56 -15.99 -11.03
N ILE A 76 0.84 -15.55 -9.99
CA ILE A 76 -0.14 -14.46 -10.12
C ILE A 76 0.54 -13.16 -10.56
N LEU A 77 1.70 -12.83 -9.98
CA LEU A 77 2.44 -11.61 -10.35
C LEU A 77 3.01 -11.65 -11.77
N GLN A 78 3.24 -12.85 -12.31
CA GLN A 78 3.66 -13.07 -13.70
C GLN A 78 2.47 -13.16 -14.69
N GLY A 79 1.23 -13.21 -14.18
CA GLY A 79 0.04 -13.44 -15.00
C GLY A 79 -0.10 -14.88 -15.50
N GLU A 80 0.64 -15.83 -14.89
CA GLU A 80 0.61 -17.26 -15.24
C GLU A 80 -0.48 -18.04 -14.47
N ALA A 81 -1.05 -17.44 -13.42
CA ALA A 81 -2.13 -18.03 -12.62
C ALA A 81 -3.13 -16.98 -12.15
N SER A 82 -4.39 -17.36 -12.03
CA SER A 82 -5.46 -16.55 -11.43
C SER A 82 -5.54 -16.76 -9.91
N VAL A 83 -6.18 -15.82 -9.22
CA VAL A 83 -6.51 -15.96 -7.80
C VAL A 83 -7.41 -17.17 -7.54
N TYR A 84 -8.26 -17.52 -8.50
CA TYR A 84 -9.31 -18.54 -8.36
C TYR A 84 -8.86 -19.97 -8.66
N ASP A 85 -7.64 -20.16 -9.19
CA ASP A 85 -7.13 -21.48 -9.59
C ASP A 85 -6.94 -22.47 -8.41
N VAL A 86 -7.05 -22.00 -7.16
CA VAL A 86 -6.84 -22.81 -5.95
C VAL A 86 -8.10 -23.51 -5.46
N HIS A 87 -9.29 -23.23 -6.02
CA HIS A 87 -10.54 -23.79 -5.52
C HIS A 87 -11.34 -24.51 -6.60
N GLU A 88 -11.02 -25.78 -6.83
CA GLU A 88 -12.09 -26.76 -7.05
C GLU A 88 -12.73 -27.00 -5.67
N PRO A 89 -13.99 -26.61 -5.43
CA PRO A 89 -14.68 -27.00 -4.22
C PRO A 89 -14.84 -28.53 -4.21
N PRO A 90 -14.61 -29.24 -3.10
CA PRO A 90 -14.90 -30.66 -3.04
C PRO A 90 -16.37 -30.85 -3.42
N ALA A 91 -16.63 -31.75 -4.38
CA ALA A 91 -17.99 -32.12 -4.78
C ALA A 91 -18.79 -32.40 -3.50
N ARG A 92 -19.85 -31.62 -3.27
CA ARG A 92 -20.81 -31.92 -2.20
C ARG A 92 -21.46 -33.25 -2.59
N THR A 93 -20.97 -34.34 -2.03
CA THR A 93 -21.70 -35.61 -2.01
C THR A 93 -22.92 -35.39 -1.12
N GLU A 94 -24.10 -35.36 -1.74
CA GLU A 94 -25.41 -35.42 -1.07
C GLU A 94 -25.62 -36.76 -0.36
#